data_AF-A0A820PHP3-F1
#
_entry.id   AF-A0A820PHP3-F1
#
_cell.length_a   1.000
_cell.length_b   1.000
_cell.length_c   1.000
_cell.angle_alpha   90.00
_cell.angle_beta   90.00
_cell.angle_gamma   90.00
#
_symmetry.space_group_name_H-M   'P 1'
#
loop_
_entity.id
_entity.type
_entity.pdbx_description
1 polymer ?
#
loop_
_entity_poly.entity_id
_entity_poly.type
_entity_poly.pdbx_seq_one_letter_code
_entity_poly.pdbx_strand_id
1 'polypeptide(L)' 'MAIAITDRNLCDICRKTKGIFKCEDFPKIFCYNHFGDHRQELNKQLDEVEVIRDHFRQTLSEQTSEPQKTHISTTN' A
#
# COMPACT_ATOMS: atom_id res chain seq x y z
N MET A 1 -19.32 -36.45 -13.07
CA MET A 1 -18.62 -36.26 -11.78
C MET A 1 -17.93 -34.91 -11.81
N ALA A 2 -18.38 -33.95 -11.00
CA ALA A 2 -17.71 -32.65 -10.87
C ALA A 2 -16.64 -32.77 -9.78
N ILE A 3 -15.39 -32.50 -10.13
CA ILE A 3 -14.28 -32.47 -9.17
C ILE A 3 -14.42 -31.13 -8.44
N ALA A 4 -14.89 -31.16 -7.19
CA ALA A 4 -14.78 -30.01 -6.30
C ALA A 4 -13.29 -29.71 -6.11
N ILE A 5 -12.83 -28.58 -6.67
CA ILE A 5 -11.47 -28.07 -6.43
C ILE A 5 -11.49 -27.57 -4.99
N THR A 6 -11.06 -28.40 -4.06
CA THR A 6 -10.82 -28.02 -2.67
C THR A 6 -9.75 -26.94 -2.66
N ASP A 7 -10.17 -25.71 -2.37
CA ASP A 7 -9.42 -24.50 -2.03
C ASP A 7 -7.90 -24.69 -1.93
N ARG A 8 -7.25 -24.87 -3.09
CA ARG A 8 -5.82 -25.14 -3.13
C ARG A 8 -5.16 -23.79 -2.89
N ASN A 9 -4.26 -23.71 -1.90
CA ASN A 9 -3.36 -22.57 -1.74
C ASN A 9 -2.56 -22.39 -3.04
N LEU A 10 -3.06 -21.54 -3.94
CA LEU A 10 -2.49 -21.25 -5.24
C LEU A 10 -1.96 -19.83 -5.22
N CYS A 11 -0.84 -19.60 -5.89
CA CYS A 11 -0.42 -18.25 -6.18
C CYS A 11 -1.53 -17.52 -6.95
N ASP A 12 -1.93 -16.35 -6.49
CA ASP A 12 -2.98 -15.53 -7.12
C ASP A 12 -2.57 -15.02 -8.50
N ILE A 13 -1.26 -14.95 -8.78
CA ILE A 13 -0.71 -14.48 -10.04
C ILE A 13 -0.62 -15.61 -11.08
N CYS A 14 0.02 -16.74 -10.73
CA CYS A 14 0.30 -17.80 -11.71
C CYS A 14 -0.46 -19.12 -11.48
N ARG A 15 -1.30 -19.20 -10.45
CA ARG A 15 -2.12 -20.36 -10.09
C ARG A 15 -1.33 -21.66 -9.85
N LYS A 16 -0.05 -21.55 -9.48
CA LYS A 16 0.82 -22.69 -9.10
C LYS A 16 0.87 -22.85 -7.58
N THR A 17 0.97 -24.09 -7.09
CA THR A 17 0.97 -24.49 -5.67
C THR A 17 2.35 -24.50 -5.00
N LYS A 18 3.46 -24.37 -5.75
CA LYS A 18 4.80 -24.62 -5.19
C LYS A 18 5.32 -23.38 -4.45
N GLY A 19 5.62 -23.56 -3.15
CA GLY A 19 6.26 -22.54 -2.31
C GLY A 19 5.37 -21.31 -2.12
N ILE A 20 4.26 -21.50 -1.40
CA ILE A 20 3.23 -20.49 -1.18
C ILE A 20 3.55 -19.65 0.06
N PHE A 21 3.46 -18.34 -0.10
CA PHE A 21 3.56 -17.33 0.94
C PHE A 21 2.24 -16.57 1.02
N LYS A 22 1.79 -16.28 2.23
CA LYS A 22 0.62 -15.44 2.48
C LYS A 22 1.11 -14.18 3.19
N CYS A 23 0.67 -13.02 2.73
CA CYS A 23 0.80 -11.80 3.50
C CYS A 23 -0.35 -11.72 4.51
N GLU A 24 -0.08 -11.37 5.77
CA GLU A 24 -1.14 -11.30 6.79
C GLU A 24 -2.00 -10.05 6.60
N ASP A 25 -1.37 -8.94 6.22
CA ASP A 25 -2.02 -7.63 6.05
C ASP A 25 -2.76 -7.50 4.71
N PHE A 26 -2.31 -8.24 3.70
CA PHE A 26 -2.97 -8.33 2.40
C PHE A 26 -3.39 -9.77 2.18
N PRO A 27 -4.69 -10.09 2.04
CA PRO A 27 -5.19 -11.45 1.84
C PRO A 27 -4.88 -11.95 0.42
N LYS A 28 -3.60 -11.96 0.06
CA LYS A 28 -3.04 -12.40 -1.21
C LYS A 28 -2.03 -13.51 -0.95
N ILE A 29 -2.03 -14.46 -1.87
CA ILE A 29 -1.24 -15.68 -1.82
C ILE A 29 -0.28 -15.65 -3.02
N PHE A 30 1.02 -15.85 -2.77
CA PHE A 30 2.05 -15.75 -3.80
C PHE A 30 2.95 -16.96 -3.79
N CYS A 31 3.45 -17.38 -4.95
CA CYS A 31 4.57 -18.32 -4.99
C CYS A 31 5.89 -17.58 -4.80
N TYR A 32 6.96 -18.32 -4.50
CA TYR A 32 8.32 -17.76 -4.35
C TYR A 32 8.73 -16.78 -5.47
N ASN A 33 8.38 -17.09 -6.72
CA ASN A 33 8.76 -16.25 -7.86
C ASN A 33 8.07 -14.88 -7.85
N HIS A 34 6.83 -14.79 -7.35
CA HIS A 34 6.08 -13.53 -7.31
C HIS A 34 6.09 -12.85 -5.93
N PHE A 35 6.74 -13.49 -4.94
CA PHE A 35 6.99 -12.85 -3.65
C PHE A 35 7.88 -11.61 -3.81
N GLY A 36 8.85 -11.65 -4.74
CA GLY A 36 9.70 -10.50 -5.08
C GLY A 36 8.90 -9.31 -5.60
N ASP A 37 7.95 -9.56 -6.51
CA ASP A 37 7.07 -8.52 -7.06
C ASP A 37 6.18 -7.92 -5.98
N HIS A 38 5.62 -8.74 -5.09
CA HIS A 38 4.84 -8.26 -3.97
C HIS A 38 5.67 -7.36 -3.04
N ARG A 39 6.92 -7.74 -2.75
CA ARG A 39 7.83 -6.92 -1.94
C ARG A 39 8.16 -5.59 -2.62
N GLN A 40 8.35 -5.58 -3.94
CA GLN A 40 8.58 -4.33 -4.69
C GLN A 40 7.37 -3.39 -4.60
N GLU A 41 6.16 -3.94 -4.71
CA GLU A 41 4.93 -3.17 -4.54
C GLU A 41 4.81 -2.55 -3.14
N LEU A 42 5.16 -3.31 -2.08
CA LEU A 42 5.18 -2.77 -0.71
C LEU A 42 6.20 -1.64 -0.55
N ASN A 43 7.39 -1.77 -1.13
CA ASN A 43 8.39 -0.70 -1.11
C ASN A 43 7.88 0.55 -1.80
N LYS A 44 7.22 0.40 -2.96
CA LYS A 44 6.63 1.54 -3.69
C LYS A 44 5.57 2.26 -2.84
N GLN A 45 4.70 1.52 -2.16
CA GLN A 45 3.71 2.12 -1.26
C GLN A 45 4.38 2.84 -0.09
N LEU A 46 5.49 2.31 0.43
CA LEU A 46 6.25 2.99 1.47
C LEU A 46 6.87 4.30 0.96
N ASP A 47 7.49 4.28 -0.22
CA ASP A 47 8.05 5.49 -0.86
C ASP A 47 6.97 6.56 -1.05
N GLU A 48 5.76 6.17 -1.48
CA GLU A 48 4.61 7.07 -1.62
C GLU A 48 4.20 7.70 -0.27
N VAL A 49 4.21 6.92 0.82
CA VAL A 49 3.93 7.43 2.17
C VAL A 49 5.00 8.43 2.62
N GLU A 50 6.27 8.19 2.31
CA GLU A 50 7.35 9.13 2.64
C GLU A 50 7.20 10.46 1.90
N VAL A 51 6.86 10.42 0.61
CA VAL A 51 6.58 11.62 -0.19
C VAL A 51 5.41 12.42 0.41
N ILE A 52 4.32 11.74 0.79
CA ILE A 52 3.16 12.38 1.43
C ILE A 52 3.55 13.01 2.76
N ARG A 53 4.33 12.31 3.58
CA ARG A 53 4.83 12.83 4.87
C ARG A 53 5.64 14.10 4.68
N ASP A 54 6.56 14.10 3.72
CA ASP A 54 7.45 15.24 3.47
C ASP A 54 6.66 16.45 2.98
N HIS A 55 5.70 16.25 2.06
CA HIS A 55 4.81 17.31 1.60
C HIS A 55 3.92 17.87 2.72
N PHE A 56 3.39 16.99 3.58
CA PHE A 56 2.59 17.39 4.74
C PHE A 56 3.44 18.22 5.72
N ARG A 57 4.67 17.78 6.02
CA ARG A 57 5.59 18.51 6.88
C ARG A 57 5.96 19.87 6.29
N GLN A 58 6.18 19.95 4.98
CA GLN A 58 6.43 21.21 4.30
C GLN A 58 5.23 22.16 4.46
N THR A 59 4.02 21.68 4.15
CA THR A 59 2.77 22.47 4.31
C THR A 59 2.63 23.01 5.74
N LEU A 60 2.85 22.18 6.76
CA LEU A 60 2.80 22.62 8.16
C LEU A 60 3.90 23.64 8.49
N SER A 61 5.11 23.47 7.95
CA SER A 61 6.22 24.39 8.18
C SER A 61 5.93 25.76 7.55
N GLU A 62 5.35 25.79 6.36
CA GLU A 62 4.91 27.03 5.69
C GLU A 62 3.80 27.73 6.49
N GLN A 63 2.79 26.99 6.97
CA GLN A 63 1.70 27.53 7.79
C GLN A 63 2.19 28.10 9.14
N THR A 64 3.15 27.44 9.77
CA THR A 64 3.71 27.90 11.06
C THR A 64 4.68 29.07 10.90
N SER A 65 5.31 29.20 9.74
CA SER A 65 6.23 30.30 9.43
C SER A 65 5.52 31.58 8.99
N GLU A 66 4.26 31.52 8.56
CA GLU A 66 3.39 32.67 8.29
C GLU A 66 2.22 32.75 9.30
N PRO A 67 2.36 33.42 10.46
CA PRO A 67 1.27 33.60 11.42
C PRO A 67 0.10 34.48 10.92
N GLN A 68 0.14 34.99 9.69
CA GLN A 68 -0.74 36.06 9.18
C GLN A 68 -1.55 35.68 7.93
N LYS A 69 -2.12 34.49 7.86
CA LYS A 69 -3.23 34.20 6.93
C LYS A 69 -4.43 33.47 7.55
N THR A 70 -4.50 33.38 8.88
CA THR A 70 -5.78 33.17 9.58
C THR A 70 -6.42 34.52 9.90
N HIS A 71 -6.66 35.33 8.86
CA HIS A 71 -7.58 36.45 8.95
C HIS A 71 -8.90 36.00 8.31
N ILE A 72 -9.82 35.56 9.16
CA ILE A 72 -11.27 35.78 9.08
C ILE A 72 -11.77 36.19 7.68
N SER A 73 -12.40 35.27 6.97
CA SER A 73 -13.33 35.58 5.89
C SER A 73 -14.63 34.82 6.13
N THR A 74 -15.33 35.23 7.19
CA THR A 74 -16.77 34.99 7.36
C THR A 74 -17.43 36.35 7.57
N THR A 75 -17.67 37.06 6.47
CA THR A 75 -18.66 38.16 6.38
C THR A 75 -19.23 38.19 4.97
N ASN A 76 -20.35 37.47 4.76
CA ASN A 76 -21.66 38.01 4.39
C ASN A 76 -22.67 36.88 4.21
#